data_AF-A0A533WT64-F1
#
_entry.id   AF-A0A533WT64-F1
#
_cell.length_a   1.000
_cell.length_b   1.000
_cell.length_c   1.000
_cell.angle_alpha   90.00
_cell.angle_beta   90.00
_cell.angle_gamma   90.00
#
_symmetry.space_group_name_H-M   'P 1'
#
loop_
_entity.id
_entity.type
_entity.pdbx_description
1 polymer ?
#
loop_
_entity_poly.entity_id
_entity_poly.type
_entity_poly.pdbx_seq_one_letter_code
_entity_poly.pdbx_strand_id
1 'polypeptide(L)'
;MTNLDELERIAKKYTELKKSGNDAELARLASSIVDFVSLPTFSFPLKEEALSNDGTTTYVYVDNVTFPALYDFFGELLHSKVPLEVRDGKFGPGEIIISNGDKSQADAHLGLCVKELQELVHAKKSHF
;
A
#
# COMPACT_ATOMS: atom_id res chain seq x y z
N MET A 1 -0.05 -14.95 8.97
CA MET A 1 0.71 -13.84 8.38
C MET A 1 -0.08 -13.37 7.19
N THR A 2 -0.46 -12.10 7.20
CA THR A 2 -1.13 -11.49 6.06
C THR A 2 -0.09 -11.22 4.97
N ASN A 3 -0.56 -11.08 3.75
CA ASN A 3 0.28 -10.74 2.60
C ASN A 3 1.09 -9.45 2.81
N LEU A 4 0.55 -8.47 3.56
CA LEU A 4 1.22 -7.21 3.82
C LEU A 4 2.35 -7.31 4.87
N ASP A 5 2.27 -8.23 5.84
CA ASP A 5 3.34 -8.42 6.83
C ASP A 5 4.65 -8.86 6.16
N GLU A 6 4.54 -9.70 5.13
CA GLU A 6 5.69 -10.12 4.33
C GLU A 6 6.23 -8.97 3.49
N LEU A 7 5.37 -8.16 2.88
CA LEU A 7 5.77 -6.97 2.12
C LEU A 7 6.49 -5.94 2.99
N GLU A 8 6.00 -5.70 4.21
CA GLU A 8 6.67 -4.84 5.18
C GLU A 8 8.05 -5.37 5.54
N ARG A 9 8.21 -6.69 5.70
CA ARG A 9 9.52 -7.32 5.95
C ARG A 9 10.47 -7.15 4.76
N ILE A 10 9.99 -7.37 3.55
CA ILE A 10 10.78 -7.20 2.32
C ILE A 10 11.18 -5.72 2.15
N ALA A 11 10.26 -4.79 2.41
CA ALA A 11 10.53 -3.36 2.34
C ALA A 11 11.55 -2.89 3.39
N LYS A 12 11.49 -3.41 4.62
CA LYS A 12 12.54 -3.18 5.64
C LYS A 12 13.91 -3.62 5.14
N LYS A 13 13.98 -4.83 4.60
CA LYS A 13 15.24 -5.38 4.04
C LYS A 13 15.75 -4.54 2.86
N TYR A 14 14.85 -4.07 1.99
CA TYR A 14 15.20 -3.16 0.89
C TYR A 14 15.84 -1.87 1.43
N THR A 15 15.23 -1.22 2.40
CA THR A 15 15.75 0.01 3.03
C THR A 15 17.10 -0.20 3.73
N GLU A 16 17.29 -1.35 4.39
CA GLU A 16 18.56 -1.71 5.01
C GLU A 16 19.68 -1.93 3.96
N LEU A 17 19.37 -2.64 2.88
CA LEU A 17 20.32 -2.92 1.80
C LEU A 17 20.67 -1.70 0.94
N LYS A 18 19.81 -0.69 0.87
CA LYS A 18 20.15 0.57 0.19
C LYS A 18 21.41 1.23 0.78
N LYS A 19 21.72 0.94 2.04
CA LYS A 19 22.93 1.45 2.71
C LYS A 19 24.20 0.68 2.35
N SER A 20 24.08 -0.54 1.84
CA SER A 20 25.22 -1.42 1.52
C SER A 20 25.58 -1.51 0.04
N GLY A 21 24.73 -0.99 -0.87
CA GLY A 21 25.04 -0.85 -2.30
C GLY A 21 24.94 -2.12 -3.14
N ASN A 22 24.12 -3.09 -2.73
CA ASN A 22 23.88 -4.31 -3.52
C ASN A 22 22.68 -4.14 -4.47
N ASP A 23 22.92 -3.50 -5.61
CA ASP A 23 21.87 -3.11 -6.58
C ASP A 23 21.06 -4.30 -7.13
N ALA A 24 21.70 -5.45 -7.34
CA ALA A 24 21.02 -6.64 -7.85
C ALA A 24 20.01 -7.21 -6.83
N GLU A 25 20.37 -7.26 -5.55
CA GLU A 25 19.45 -7.70 -4.50
C GLU A 25 18.35 -6.65 -4.27
N LEU A 26 18.66 -5.35 -4.39
CA LEU A 26 17.66 -4.28 -4.30
C LEU A 26 16.61 -4.40 -5.41
N ALA A 27 17.03 -4.58 -6.66
CA ALA A 27 16.13 -4.79 -7.80
C ALA A 27 15.26 -6.04 -7.60
N ARG A 28 15.83 -7.13 -7.07
CA ARG A 28 15.09 -8.36 -6.75
C ARG A 28 14.01 -8.14 -5.68
N LEU A 29 14.35 -7.44 -4.59
CA LEU A 29 13.39 -7.15 -3.51
C LEU A 29 12.29 -6.20 -3.98
N ALA A 30 12.64 -5.15 -4.74
CA ALA A 30 11.67 -4.23 -5.30
C ALA A 30 10.72 -4.93 -6.28
N SER A 31 11.25 -5.75 -7.18
CA SER A 31 10.45 -6.59 -8.09
C SER A 31 9.52 -7.52 -7.32
N SER A 32 9.98 -8.12 -6.22
CA SER A 32 9.16 -9.00 -5.39
C SER A 32 7.95 -8.26 -4.78
N ILE A 33 8.15 -7.02 -4.29
CA ILE A 33 7.05 -6.20 -3.76
C ILE A 33 6.07 -5.86 -4.89
N VAL A 34 6.58 -5.40 -6.03
CA VAL A 34 5.76 -4.99 -7.19
C VAL A 34 4.93 -6.14 -7.74
N ASP A 35 5.53 -7.32 -7.90
CA ASP A 35 4.84 -8.52 -8.38
C ASP A 35 3.73 -8.93 -7.44
N PHE A 36 3.98 -8.88 -6.13
CA PHE A 36 2.98 -9.22 -5.14
C PHE A 36 1.79 -8.26 -5.16
N VAL A 37 2.05 -6.95 -5.17
CA VAL A 37 0.99 -5.92 -5.22
C VAL A 37 0.20 -6.02 -6.53
N SER A 38 0.86 -6.42 -7.63
CA SER A 38 0.22 -6.61 -8.93
C SER A 38 -0.70 -7.84 -9.00
N LEU A 39 -0.75 -8.70 -7.97
CA LEU A 39 -1.61 -9.88 -7.98
C LEU A 39 -3.09 -9.49 -7.93
N PRO A 40 -3.98 -10.09 -8.74
CA PRO A 40 -5.42 -9.83 -8.68
C PRO A 40 -6.05 -10.08 -7.31
N THR A 41 -5.42 -10.92 -6.50
CA THR A 41 -5.85 -11.27 -5.13
C THR A 41 -5.27 -10.35 -4.05
N PHE A 42 -4.52 -9.31 -4.44
CA PHE A 42 -3.97 -8.36 -3.47
C PHE A 42 -5.09 -7.56 -2.82
N SER A 43 -5.06 -7.50 -1.49
CA SER A 43 -5.99 -6.75 -0.68
C SER A 43 -5.30 -6.30 0.60
N PHE A 44 -5.73 -5.15 1.13
CA PHE A 44 -5.27 -4.69 2.43
C PHE A 44 -5.99 -5.49 3.55
N PRO A 45 -5.29 -5.91 4.61
CA PRO A 45 -5.88 -6.60 5.75
C PRO A 45 -6.54 -5.57 6.66
N LEU A 46 -7.76 -5.17 6.32
CA LEU A 46 -8.52 -4.15 7.04
C LEU A 46 -9.49 -4.81 8.04
N LYS A 47 -9.78 -4.11 9.14
CA LYS A 47 -10.86 -4.49 10.06
C LYS A 47 -12.21 -4.43 9.35
N GLU A 48 -13.14 -5.28 9.79
CA GLU A 48 -14.51 -5.29 9.26
C GLU A 48 -15.26 -4.00 9.65
N GLU A 49 -15.03 -3.51 10.87
CA GLU A 49 -15.50 -2.21 11.30
C GLU A 49 -14.64 -1.09 10.72
N ALA A 50 -15.31 -0.16 10.04
CA ALA A 50 -14.72 1.09 9.56
C ALA A 50 -15.40 2.26 10.27
N LEU A 51 -14.63 3.30 10.59
CA LEU A 51 -15.14 4.50 11.24
C LEU A 51 -15.63 5.46 10.15
N SER A 52 -16.93 5.71 10.09
CA SER A 52 -17.50 6.66 9.12
C SER A 52 -18.00 7.91 9.85
N ASN A 53 -17.47 9.07 9.48
CA ASN A 53 -17.93 10.37 9.98
C ASN A 53 -17.83 11.43 8.89
N ASP A 54 -18.86 12.29 8.79
CA ASP A 54 -18.89 13.47 7.91
C ASP A 54 -18.40 13.20 6.46
N GLY A 55 -18.92 12.14 5.83
CA GLY A 55 -18.61 11.79 4.44
C GLY A 55 -17.21 11.20 4.21
N THR A 56 -16.51 10.85 5.29
CA THR A 56 -15.22 10.17 5.28
C THR A 56 -15.32 8.84 6.01
N THR A 57 -14.75 7.80 5.42
CA THR A 57 -14.62 6.49 6.06
C THR A 57 -13.15 6.15 6.24
N THR A 58 -12.78 5.85 7.48
CA THR A 58 -11.44 5.42 7.89
C THR A 58 -11.44 3.91 8.11
N TYR A 59 -10.54 3.24 7.40
CA TYR A 59 -10.26 1.81 7.51
C TYR A 59 -8.93 1.62 8.24
N VAL A 60 -8.95 0.84 9.31
CA VAL A 60 -7.74 0.53 10.10
C VAL A 60 -7.31 -0.90 9.79
N TYR A 61 -6.00 -1.16 9.78
CA TYR A 61 -5.49 -2.51 9.62
C TYR A 61 -5.87 -3.43 10.78
N VAL A 62 -6.02 -4.72 10.49
CA VAL A 62 -6.23 -5.77 11.50
C VAL A 62 -5.16 -5.68 12.58
N ASP A 63 -5.53 -5.92 13.84
CA ASP A 63 -4.65 -5.84 15.01
C ASP A 63 -3.96 -4.48 15.24
N ASN A 64 -4.36 -3.42 14.53
CA ASN A 64 -3.72 -2.09 14.55
C ASN A 64 -2.24 -2.12 14.15
N VAL A 65 -1.83 -3.10 13.34
CA VAL A 65 -0.48 -3.13 12.77
C VAL A 65 -0.25 -1.93 11.85
N THR A 66 1.01 -1.57 11.65
CA THR A 66 1.40 -0.51 10.73
C THR A 66 2.48 -0.97 9.76
N PHE A 67 2.52 -0.34 8.59
CA PHE A 67 3.39 -0.73 7.47
C PHE A 67 4.31 0.41 6.98
N PRO A 68 5.06 1.09 7.87
CA PRO A 68 5.84 2.27 7.49
C PRO A 68 6.86 1.99 6.39
N ALA A 69 7.58 0.86 6.44
CA ALA A 69 8.61 0.59 5.44
C ALA A 69 8.02 0.34 4.05
N LEU A 70 6.87 -0.34 3.98
CA LEU A 70 6.15 -0.56 2.73
C LEU A 70 5.66 0.76 2.13
N TYR A 71 5.14 1.68 2.96
CA TYR A 71 4.69 2.98 2.49
C TYR A 71 5.84 3.91 2.08
N ASP A 72 6.96 3.88 2.79
CA ASP A 72 8.18 4.57 2.36
C ASP A 72 8.66 4.04 1.00
N PHE A 73 8.64 2.71 0.81
CA PHE A 73 8.95 2.09 -0.48
C PHE A 73 8.01 2.55 -1.59
N PHE A 74 6.70 2.57 -1.35
CA PHE A 74 5.75 3.07 -2.35
C PHE A 74 5.93 4.55 -2.65
N GLY A 75 6.21 5.38 -1.65
CA GLY A 75 6.51 6.80 -1.82
C GLY A 75 7.73 7.00 -2.71
N GLU A 76 8.80 6.24 -2.48
CA GLU A 76 9.99 6.23 -3.34
C GLU A 76 9.67 5.78 -4.77
N LEU A 77 8.99 4.63 -4.91
CA LEU A 77 8.67 4.00 -6.19
C LEU A 77 7.78 4.88 -7.08
N LEU A 78 6.77 5.51 -6.48
CA LEU A 78 5.79 6.33 -7.16
C LEU A 78 6.20 7.81 -7.21
N HIS A 79 7.34 8.17 -6.62
CA HIS A 79 7.78 9.55 -6.42
C HIS A 79 6.69 10.42 -5.76
N SER A 80 6.03 9.85 -4.76
CA SER A 80 4.92 10.45 -4.03
C SER A 80 5.22 10.58 -2.54
N LYS A 81 4.43 11.40 -1.84
CA LYS A 81 4.49 11.53 -0.38
C LYS A 81 3.60 10.47 0.27
N VAL A 82 3.87 10.17 1.54
CA VAL A 82 2.99 9.36 2.40
C VAL A 82 2.12 10.31 3.24
N PRO A 83 0.79 10.08 3.36
CA PRO A 83 0.02 9.00 2.75
C PRO A 83 -0.05 9.13 1.23
N LEU A 84 -0.08 8.00 0.53
CA LEU A 84 -0.21 7.99 -0.92
C LEU A 84 -1.64 8.40 -1.29
N GLU A 85 -1.75 9.43 -2.12
CA GLU A 85 -3.03 9.88 -2.66
C GLU A 85 -3.30 9.13 -3.97
N VAL A 86 -4.37 8.34 -3.97
CA VAL A 86 -4.83 7.57 -5.13
C VAL A 86 -6.33 7.78 -5.26
N ARG A 87 -6.74 8.54 -6.28
CA ARG A 87 -8.12 9.05 -6.43
C ARG A 87 -8.54 9.79 -5.15
N ASP A 88 -9.72 9.47 -4.59
CA ASP A 88 -10.23 10.05 -3.35
C ASP A 88 -9.80 9.26 -2.10
N GLY A 89 -8.80 8.37 -2.25
CA GLY A 89 -8.24 7.56 -1.19
C GLY A 89 -6.86 8.04 -0.74
N LYS A 90 -6.66 8.08 0.58
CA LYS A 90 -5.38 8.33 1.23
C LYS A 90 -4.91 7.06 1.90
N PHE A 91 -3.83 6.48 1.37
CA PHE A 91 -3.27 5.23 1.85
C PHE A 91 -2.09 5.54 2.78
N GLY A 92 -2.28 5.31 4.07
CA GLY A 92 -1.27 5.54 5.09
C GLY A 92 -0.78 4.25 5.75
N PRO A 93 0.33 4.33 6.51
CA PRO A 93 0.93 3.17 7.16
C PRO A 93 0.09 2.61 8.30
N GLY A 94 -0.84 3.38 8.88
CA GLY A 94 -1.73 2.88 9.94
C GLY A 94 -3.21 2.78 9.56
N GLU A 95 -3.62 3.49 8.51
CA GLU A 95 -5.01 3.57 8.10
C GLU A 95 -5.13 3.95 6.62
N ILE A 96 -6.29 3.64 6.04
CA ILE A 96 -6.71 4.10 4.72
C ILE A 96 -7.95 4.95 4.91
N ILE A 97 -7.97 6.15 4.32
CA ILE A 97 -9.08 7.08 4.43
C ILE A 97 -9.69 7.26 3.04
N ILE A 98 -11.00 7.06 2.93
CA ILE A 98 -11.77 7.30 1.71
C ILE A 98 -12.75 8.45 1.97
N SER A 99 -12.61 9.53 1.21
CA SER A 99 -13.50 10.70 1.30
C SER A 99 -14.67 10.56 0.31
N ASN A 100 -15.52 9.54 0.50
CA ASN A 100 -16.63 9.27 -0.40
C ASN A 100 -17.88 8.72 0.30
N GLY A 101 -18.66 9.62 0.90
CA GLY A 101 -20.04 9.32 1.29
C GLY A 101 -20.18 8.35 2.48
N ASP A 102 -21.21 7.51 2.43
CA ASP A 102 -21.46 6.48 3.45
C ASP A 102 -20.53 5.26 3.28
N LYS A 103 -20.49 4.36 4.28
CA LYS A 103 -19.62 3.16 4.27
C LYS A 103 -19.75 2.32 2.99
N SER A 104 -20.97 2.14 2.47
CA SER A 104 -21.17 1.30 1.28
C SER A 104 -20.54 1.93 0.05
N GLN A 105 -20.61 3.26 -0.07
CA GLN A 105 -19.96 4.00 -1.15
C GLN A 105 -18.44 4.00 -0.98
N ALA A 106 -17.96 4.14 0.26
CA ALA A 106 -16.55 4.06 0.56
C ALA A 106 -15.95 2.67 0.26
N ASP A 107 -16.67 1.57 0.54
CA ASP A 107 -16.21 0.20 0.29
C ASP A 107 -16.02 -0.05 -1.22
N ALA A 108 -17.00 0.37 -2.04
CA ALA A 108 -16.90 0.28 -3.50
C ALA A 108 -15.75 1.15 -4.03
N HIS A 109 -15.58 2.34 -3.46
CA HIS A 109 -14.53 3.27 -3.88
C HIS A 109 -13.13 2.81 -3.47
N LEU A 110 -13.00 2.20 -2.28
CA LEU A 110 -11.77 1.58 -1.82
C LEU A 110 -11.28 0.54 -2.83
N GLY A 111 -12.16 -0.32 -3.34
CA GLY A 111 -11.81 -1.30 -4.37
C GLY A 111 -11.24 -0.65 -5.64
N LEU A 112 -11.80 0.48 -6.07
CA LEU A 112 -11.28 1.24 -7.21
C LEU A 112 -9.92 1.87 -6.93
N CYS A 113 -9.72 2.42 -5.73
CA CYS A 113 -8.44 2.99 -5.33
C CYS A 113 -7.35 1.92 -5.20
N VAL A 114 -7.68 0.74 -4.66
CA VAL A 114 -6.75 -0.40 -4.61
C VAL A 114 -6.34 -0.78 -6.02
N LYS A 115 -7.29 -0.94 -6.94
CA LYS A 115 -7.00 -1.28 -8.35
C LYS A 115 -6.08 -0.25 -9.01
N GLU A 116 -6.37 1.04 -8.82
CA GLU A 116 -5.52 2.13 -9.34
C GLU A 116 -4.10 2.06 -8.76
N LEU A 117 -3.95 1.83 -7.45
CA LEU A 117 -2.65 1.64 -6.82
C LEU A 117 -1.89 0.45 -7.43
N GLN A 118 -2.58 -0.67 -7.69
CA GLN A 118 -1.98 -1.82 -8.36
C GLN A 118 -1.48 -1.47 -9.76
N GLU A 119 -2.29 -0.75 -10.55
CA GLU A 119 -1.90 -0.31 -11.90
C GLU A 119 -0.69 0.63 -11.86
N LEU A 120 -0.66 1.59 -10.92
CA LEU A 120 0.47 2.52 -10.72
C LEU A 120 1.76 1.77 -10.33
N VAL A 121 1.68 0.83 -9.39
CA VAL A 121 2.82 0.02 -8.95
C VAL A 121 3.28 -0.91 -10.08
N HIS A 122 2.34 -1.54 -10.78
CA HIS A 122 2.64 -2.44 -11.91
C HIS A 122 3.35 -1.70 -13.05
N ALA A 123 2.95 -0.47 -13.37
CA ALA A 123 3.58 0.33 -14.41
C ALA A 123 5.08 0.57 -14.14
N LYS A 124 5.50 0.58 -12.86
CA LYS A 124 6.89 0.71 -12.45
C LYS A 124 7.71 -0.57 -12.59
N LYS A 125 7.08 -1.72 -12.85
CA LYS A 125 7.78 -3.00 -13.08
C LYS A 125 8.85 -2.92 -14.18
N SER A 126 8.63 -2.09 -15.20
CA SER A 126 9.57 -1.85 -16.30
C SER A 126 10.88 -1.15 -15.89
N HIS A 127 10.98 -0.67 -14.65
CA HIS A 127 12.12 0.11 -14.15
C HIS A 127 13.08 -0.71 -13.27
N PHE A 128 12.86 -2.03 -13.14
CA PHE A 128 13.69 -2.95 -12.37
C PHE A 128 14.37 -4.00 -13.25
#